data_AF-A0A3M3U9N6-F1
#
_entry.id   AF-A0A3M3U9N6-F1
#
_cell.length_a   1.000
_cell.length_b   1.000
_cell.length_c   1.000
_cell.angle_alpha   90.00
_cell.angle_beta   90.00
_cell.angle_gamma   90.00
#
_symmetry.space_group_name_H-M   'P 1'
#
loop_
_entity.id
_entity.type
_entity.pdbx_description
1 polymer ?
#
loop_
_entity_poly.entity_id
_entity_poly.type
_entity_poly.pdbx_seq_one_letter_code
_entity_poly.pdbx_strand_id
1 'polypeptide(L)' 'MPQERRSYSESFKAQVIAECAQSDTSIANVALTHNLNANLVHKWIRVHAQKNLALQTAFIPV' A
#
# COMPACT_ATOMS: atom_id res chain seq x y z
N MET A 1 -1.37 -24.89 -13.89
CA MET A 1 -0.21 -24.46 -13.08
C MET A 1 -0.67 -23.42 -12.08
N PRO A 2 -0.60 -23.64 -10.76
CA PRO A 2 -1.01 -22.61 -9.80
C PRO A 2 -0.04 -21.43 -9.93
N GLN A 3 -0.58 -20.23 -10.15
CA GLN A 3 0.23 -19.03 -10.19
C GLN A 3 0.75 -18.76 -8.79
N GLU A 4 2.05 -18.94 -8.61
CA GLU A 4 2.73 -18.77 -7.32
C GLU A 4 2.45 -17.36 -6.81
N ARG A 5 1.70 -17.27 -5.72
CA ARG A 5 1.36 -15.97 -5.13
C ARG A 5 2.65 -15.40 -4.54
N ARG A 6 3.28 -14.46 -5.25
CA ARG A 6 4.42 -13.69 -4.71
C ARG A 6 4.00 -13.07 -3.38
N SER A 7 4.59 -13.54 -2.30
CA SER A 7 4.50 -12.90 -0.99
C SER A 7 5.49 -11.76 -0.95
N TYR A 8 4.97 -10.55 -0.83
CA TYR A 8 5.77 -9.35 -0.62
C TYR A 8 5.90 -9.08 0.88
N SER A 9 7.12 -8.74 1.32
CA SER A 9 7.42 -8.33 2.68
C SER A 9 6.68 -7.03 3.05
N GLU A 10 6.40 -6.85 4.33
CA GLU A 10 5.70 -5.65 4.82
C GLU A 10 6.49 -4.36 4.58
N SER A 11 7.82 -4.42 4.66
CA SER A 11 8.72 -3.31 4.34
C SER A 11 8.58 -2.84 2.89
N PHE A 12 8.52 -3.78 1.94
CA PHE A 12 8.34 -3.46 0.53
C PHE A 12 6.97 -2.82 0.26
N LYS A 13 5.90 -3.36 0.87
CA LYS A 13 4.56 -2.76 0.77
C LYS A 13 4.54 -1.33 1.31
N ALA A 14 5.20 -1.09 2.45
CA ALA A 14 5.27 0.23 3.07
C ALA A 14 6.02 1.24 2.19
N GLN A 15 7.13 0.83 1.54
CA GLN A 15 7.84 1.68 0.57
C GLN A 15 6.95 2.09 -0.60
N VAL A 16 6.29 1.11 -1.24
CA VAL A 16 5.38 1.38 -2.37
C VAL A 16 4.23 2.30 -1.96
N ILE A 17 3.65 2.11 -0.77
CA ILE A 17 2.58 2.98 -0.25
C ILE A 17 3.10 4.40 0.04
N ALA A 18 4.29 4.54 0.64
CA ALA A 18 4.89 5.83 0.94
C ALA A 18 5.20 6.62 -0.33
N GLU A 19 5.68 5.95 -1.37
CA GLU A 19 5.94 6.53 -2.69
C GLU A 19 4.63 6.95 -3.38
N CYS A 20 3.54 6.17 -3.20
CA CYS A 20 2.19 6.58 -3.64
C CYS A 20 1.62 7.75 -2.81
N ALA A 21 2.09 7.97 -1.59
CA ALA A 21 1.66 9.09 -0.74
C ALA A 21 2.38 10.41 -1.09
N GLN A 22 3.48 10.35 -1.85
CA GLN A 22 4.09 11.53 -2.42
C GLN A 22 3.23 12.00 -3.60
N SER A 23 2.61 13.18 -3.42
CA SER A 23 1.58 13.78 -4.28
C SER A 23 1.94 13.95 -5.76
N ASP A 24 3.19 13.67 -6.15
CA ASP A 24 3.69 13.82 -7.51
C ASP A 24 3.59 12.54 -8.35
N THR A 25 3.29 11.38 -7.75
CA THR A 25 3.29 10.10 -8.48
C THR A 25 1.95 9.38 -8.40
N SER A 26 1.35 9.11 -9.56
CA SER A 26 0.13 8.30 -9.63
C SER A 26 0.40 6.85 -9.20
N ILE A 27 -0.54 6.23 -8.48
CA ILE A 27 -0.42 4.83 -8.02
C ILE A 27 -0.13 3.86 -9.16
N ALA A 28 -0.75 4.08 -10.33
CA ALA A 28 -0.47 3.30 -11.53
C ALA A 28 0.97 3.46 -12.01
N ASN A 29 1.54 4.67 -11.92
CA ASN A 29 2.92 4.93 -12.31
C ASN A 29 3.90 4.24 -11.34
N VAL A 30 3.67 4.33 -10.03
CA VAL A 30 4.47 3.59 -9.03
C VAL A 30 4.40 2.08 -9.29
N ALA A 31 3.20 1.55 -9.57
CA ALA A 31 3.03 0.14 -9.90
C ALA A 31 3.83 -0.25 -11.16
N LEU A 32 3.80 0.58 -12.21
CA LEU A 32 4.57 0.34 -13.44
C LEU A 32 6.09 0.35 -13.18
N THR A 33 6.59 1.33 -12.42
CA THR A 33 8.02 1.45 -12.05
C THR A 33 8.52 0.21 -11.31
N HIS A 34 7.70 -0.33 -10.41
CA HIS A 34 8.05 -1.53 -9.62
C HIS A 34 7.62 -2.84 -10.29
N ASN A 35 7.09 -2.80 -11.52
CA ASN A 35 6.52 -3.95 -12.23
C ASN A 35 5.46 -4.71 -11.40
N LEU A 36 4.65 -3.97 -10.65
CA LEU A 36 3.57 -4.46 -9.80
C LEU A 36 2.22 -4.27 -10.48
N ASN A 37 1.25 -5.08 -10.06
CA ASN A 37 -0.12 -4.90 -10.46
C ASN A 37 -0.75 -3.72 -9.67
N ALA A 38 -1.31 -2.72 -10.36
CA ALA A 38 -1.97 -1.59 -9.71
C ALA A 38 -3.09 -2.02 -8.74
N ASN A 39 -3.80 -3.12 -9.03
CA ASN A 39 -4.82 -3.67 -8.13
C ASN A 39 -4.22 -4.15 -6.80
N LEU A 40 -3.00 -4.68 -6.83
CA LEU A 40 -2.29 -5.12 -5.64
C LEU A 40 -1.91 -3.91 -4.77
N VAL A 41 -1.41 -2.84 -5.39
CA VAL A 41 -1.06 -1.59 -4.71
C VAL A 41 -2.30 -0.94 -4.10
N HIS A 42 -3.43 -0.87 -4.83
CA HIS A 42 -4.72 -0.42 -4.30
C HIS A 42 -5.16 -1.22 -3.07
N LYS A 43 -5.00 -2.54 -3.10
CA LYS A 43 -5.33 -3.40 -1.95
C LYS A 43 -4.46 -3.08 -0.75
N TRP A 44 -3.16 -2.85 -0.95
CA TRP A 44 -2.24 -2.49 0.13
C TRP A 44 -2.54 -1.11 0.71
N ILE A 45 -2.81 -0.11 -0.13
CA ILE A 45 -3.21 1.23 0.31
C ILE A 45 -4.49 1.14 1.16
N ARG A 46 -5.51 0.38 0.73
CA ARG A 46 -6.74 0.20 1.52
C ARG A 46 -6.49 -0.47 2.87
N VAL A 47 -5.73 -1.55 2.91
CA VAL A 47 -5.40 -2.26 4.17
C VAL A 47 -4.59 -1.35 5.11
N HIS A 48 -3.64 -0.58 4.55
CA HIS A 48 -2.83 0.36 5.33
C HIS A 48 -3.67 1.53 5.86
N ALA A 49 -4.54 2.11 5.04
CA ALA A 49 -5.45 3.18 5.45
C ALA A 49 -6.41 2.71 6.55
N GLN A 50 -6.97 1.50 6.45
CA GLN A 50 -7.81 0.91 7.51
C GLN A 50 -7.04 0.74 8.82
N LYS A 51 -5.79 0.25 8.75
CA LYS A 51 -4.92 0.12 9.92
C LYS A 51 -4.60 1.49 10.55
N ASN A 52 -4.36 2.51 9.72
CA ASN A 52 -4.08 3.87 10.19
C ASN A 52 -5.32 4.52 10.82
N LEU A 53 -6.50 4.33 10.22
CA LEU A 53 -7.77 4.84 10.75
C LEU A 53 -8.08 4.23 12.13
N ALA A 54 -7.86 2.92 12.29
CA ALA A 54 -8.02 2.23 13.57
C ALA A 54 -7.08 2.77 14.66
N LEU A 55 -5.86 3.19 14.29
CA LEU A 55 -4.92 3.82 15.22
C LEU A 55 -5.33 5.26 15.58
N GLN A 56 -5.90 6.00 14.62
CA GLN A 56 -6.37 7.37 14.86
C GLN A 56 -7.63 7.43 15.74
N THR A 57 -8.56 6.48 15.62
CA THR A 57 -9.75 6.43 16.49
C THR A 57 -9.43 6.08 17.93
N ALA A 58 -8.28 5.43 18.21
CA ALA A 58 -7.84 5.11 19.56
C ALA A 58 -7.23 6.32 20.32
N PHE A 59 -7.04 7.47 19.65
CA PHE A 59 -6.50 8.67 20.25
C PHE A 59 -7.61 9.70 20.47
N ILE A 60 -8.49 9.43 21.43
CA ILE A 60 -9.42 10.43 21.99
C ILE A 60 -8.68 11.06 23.19
N PRO A 61 -8.20 12.30 23.12
CA PRO A 61 -7.75 12.99 24.33
C PRO A 61 -8.99 13.41 25.13
N VAL A 62 -9.05 12.99 26.39
CA VAL A 62 -9.97 13.51 27.41
C VAL A 62 -9.44 14.81 27.99
#